data_AF-A0A7X8M712-F1
#
_entry.id   AF-A0A7X8M712-F1
#
_cell.length_a   1.000
_cell.length_b   1.000
_cell.length_c   1.000
_cell.angle_alpha   90.00
_cell.angle_beta   90.00
_cell.angle_gamma   90.00
#
_symmetry.space_group_name_H-M   'P 1'
#
loop_
_entity.id
_entity.type
_entity.pdbx_description
1 polymer ?
#
loop_
_entity_poly.entity_id
_entity_poly.type
_entity_poly.pdbx_seq_one_letter_code
_entity_poly.pdbx_strand_id
1 'polypeptide(L)'
;MQTLRFDVRDLLRAPRLAFSLQRIWIQWLGTGGGYLIYLLFSYAALMAQGASLAGVWQSHGLLPCLPGAQGSAPWYAWLLWGLGVAALLIAFLYTNTAVARAAYMHLKGNHFYSWRESFAFAGKKIASIISAPFSLLILILLLVFSSMILGWMGRIPFIGALGISFFTIIWFLAALFIVYTLVVTVVSLWHTPAIIAATDEDAFEAVFQSFSLTWTQPWRLLLYQAADLFIAAAATGFFAFVVKKSLVLMNRLFGLFMGADYNTFAVHGQGLLQAGLIKLEALLHAPFQPLIAQLYYSEAFILGNTTTMPATIHLSSYFYFFSLLFIAGFVLAYGLSCYTIGNVLTILALRKRKDGENLLERKDREEQDEDPGAEFTKPTAGIDSPQ
;
A
#
# COMPACT_ATOMS: atom_id res chain seq x y z
N MET A 1 -17.02 -6.83 -20.36
CA MET A 1 -15.95 -7.68 -19.80
C MET A 1 -14.68 -7.53 -20.63
N GLN A 2 -13.53 -7.23 -20.01
CA GLN A 2 -12.25 -7.18 -20.74
C GLN A 2 -11.68 -8.59 -20.96
N THR A 3 -11.19 -8.88 -22.16
CA THR A 3 -10.52 -10.16 -22.45
C THR A 3 -9.09 -10.15 -21.88
N LEU A 4 -8.89 -10.92 -20.81
CA LEU A 4 -7.58 -11.15 -20.20
C LEU A 4 -6.94 -12.41 -20.79
N ARG A 5 -5.61 -12.39 -20.91
CA ARG A 5 -4.80 -13.54 -21.31
C ARG A 5 -4.40 -14.42 -20.13
N PHE A 6 -4.55 -13.90 -18.90
CA PHE A 6 -4.13 -14.54 -17.65
C PHE A 6 -2.63 -14.87 -17.67
N ASP A 7 -1.83 -13.91 -18.15
CA ASP A 7 -0.37 -13.97 -18.18
C ASP A 7 0.26 -12.63 -17.75
N VAL A 8 1.60 -12.60 -17.68
CA VAL A 8 2.35 -11.41 -17.24
C VAL A 8 2.09 -10.17 -18.11
N ARG A 9 1.63 -10.34 -19.36
CA ARG A 9 1.40 -9.22 -20.29
C ARG A 9 0.17 -8.42 -19.89
N ASP A 10 -0.76 -9.02 -19.16
CA ASP A 10 -1.91 -8.28 -18.65
C ASP A 10 -1.50 -7.23 -17.62
N LEU A 11 -0.40 -7.42 -16.87
CA LEU A 11 0.14 -6.42 -15.94
C LEU A 11 0.51 -5.11 -16.65
N LEU A 12 0.89 -5.16 -17.93
CA LEU A 12 1.17 -3.94 -18.73
C LEU A 12 -0.07 -3.06 -18.91
N ARG A 13 -1.28 -3.59 -18.65
CA ARG A 13 -2.53 -2.82 -18.68
C ARG A 13 -2.77 -2.06 -17.38
N ALA A 14 -2.06 -2.40 -16.29
CA ALA A 14 -2.28 -1.80 -14.97
C ALA A 14 -2.19 -0.26 -14.98
N PRO A 15 -1.20 0.39 -15.63
CA PRO A 15 -1.14 1.85 -15.69
C PRO A 15 -2.36 2.48 -16.34
N ARG A 16 -2.79 1.94 -17.49
CA ARG A 16 -3.97 2.43 -18.21
C ARG A 16 -5.25 2.25 -17.40
N LEU A 17 -5.37 1.13 -16.69
CA LEU A 17 -6.50 0.89 -15.79
C LEU A 17 -6.43 1.85 -14.58
N ALA A 18 -5.26 2.08 -14.00
CA ALA A 18 -5.12 2.98 -12.85
C ALA A 18 -5.39 4.44 -13.20
N PHE A 19 -5.24 4.84 -14.46
CA PHE A 19 -5.48 6.19 -14.95
C PHE A 19 -6.98 6.53 -15.04
N SER A 20 -7.66 6.47 -13.89
CA SER A 20 -9.03 6.90 -13.67
C SER A 20 -9.05 7.83 -12.46
N LEU A 21 -9.66 9.01 -12.61
CA LEU A 21 -9.78 9.98 -11.52
C LEU A 21 -10.38 9.33 -10.27
N GLN A 22 -11.36 8.45 -10.45
CA GLN A 22 -11.99 7.72 -9.35
C GLN A 22 -10.99 6.90 -8.53
N ARG A 23 -10.12 6.11 -9.19
CA ARG A 23 -9.18 5.21 -8.51
C ARG A 23 -8.08 5.97 -7.81
N ILE A 24 -7.53 6.97 -8.50
CA ILE A 24 -6.55 7.88 -7.92
C ILE A 24 -7.17 8.62 -6.73
N TRP A 25 -8.43 9.04 -6.83
CA TRP A 25 -9.15 9.73 -5.76
C TRP A 25 -9.40 8.84 -4.52
N ILE A 26 -9.83 7.59 -4.71
CA ILE A 26 -9.93 6.59 -3.63
C ILE A 26 -8.58 6.45 -2.94
N GLN A 27 -7.50 6.26 -3.71
CA GLN A 27 -6.17 6.07 -3.16
C GLN A 27 -5.66 7.30 -2.42
N TRP A 28 -5.90 8.50 -2.98
CA TRP A 28 -5.50 9.78 -2.41
C TRP A 28 -6.21 10.06 -1.09
N LEU A 29 -7.54 9.91 -1.03
CA LEU A 29 -8.32 10.13 0.18
C LEU A 29 -7.95 9.13 1.29
N GLY A 30 -7.94 7.83 0.97
CA GLY A 30 -7.74 6.80 1.97
C GLY A 30 -6.31 6.76 2.50
N THR A 31 -5.31 6.74 1.62
CA THR A 31 -3.89 6.74 2.03
C THR A 31 -3.49 8.09 2.62
N GLY A 32 -3.99 9.20 2.06
CA GLY A 32 -3.74 10.55 2.58
C GLY A 32 -4.32 10.73 3.99
N GLY A 33 -5.54 10.25 4.25
CA GLY A 33 -6.13 10.26 5.58
C GLY A 33 -5.33 9.43 6.59
N GLY A 34 -4.92 8.21 6.22
CA GLY A 34 -4.03 7.38 7.04
C GLY A 34 -2.68 8.04 7.31
N TYR A 35 -2.14 8.73 6.32
CA TYR A 35 -0.89 9.46 6.44
C TYR A 35 -0.99 10.64 7.41
N LEU A 36 -2.09 11.40 7.38
CA LEU A 36 -2.31 12.48 8.36
C LEU A 36 -2.34 11.95 9.79
N ILE A 37 -2.97 10.80 10.03
CA ILE A 37 -2.96 10.15 11.35
C ILE A 37 -1.53 9.76 11.74
N TYR A 38 -0.78 9.15 10.81
CA TYR A 38 0.63 8.82 11.00
C TYR A 38 1.47 10.05 11.37
N LEU A 39 1.27 11.18 10.68
CA LEU A 39 1.98 12.43 10.98
C LEU A 39 1.70 12.89 12.41
N LEU A 40 0.42 12.94 12.81
CA LEU A 40 0.04 13.38 14.15
C LEU A 40 0.68 12.51 15.24
N PHE A 41 0.60 11.19 15.11
CA PHE A 41 1.20 10.26 16.08
C PHE A 41 2.72 10.30 16.08
N SER A 42 3.35 10.47 14.92
CA SER A 42 4.82 10.54 14.81
C SER A 42 5.37 11.84 15.40
N TYR A 43 4.69 12.97 15.16
CA TYR A 43 5.02 14.24 15.81
C TYR A 43 4.84 14.14 17.33
N ALA A 44 3.73 13.56 17.79
CA ALA A 44 3.49 13.33 19.21
C ALA A 44 4.58 12.44 19.84
N ALA A 45 5.01 11.39 19.16
CA ALA A 45 6.09 10.50 19.63
C ALA A 45 7.44 11.24 19.76
N LEU A 46 7.80 12.06 18.78
CA LEU A 46 9.05 12.84 18.81
C LEU A 46 9.00 13.93 19.89
N MET A 47 7.86 14.59 20.06
CA MET A 47 7.66 15.55 21.15
C MET A 47 7.70 14.88 22.53
N ALA A 48 7.21 13.65 22.65
CA ALA A 48 7.26 12.86 23.87
C ALA A 48 8.70 12.45 24.26
N GLN A 49 9.65 12.48 23.32
CA GLN A 49 11.09 12.33 23.58
C GLN A 49 11.77 13.65 24.00
N GLY A 50 11.05 14.77 24.01
CA GLY A 50 11.56 16.09 24.39
C GLY A 50 11.96 16.99 23.21
N ALA A 51 11.68 16.59 21.96
CA ALA A 51 11.91 17.45 20.81
C ALA A 51 10.89 18.61 20.75
N SER A 52 11.35 19.81 20.41
CA SER A 52 10.45 20.93 20.13
C SER A 52 9.77 20.77 18.77
N LEU A 53 8.54 21.29 18.63
CA LEU A 53 7.79 21.22 17.35
C LEU A 53 8.59 21.80 16.18
N ALA A 54 9.24 22.96 16.40
CA ALA A 54 10.09 23.59 15.40
C ALA A 54 11.32 22.73 15.06
N GLY A 55 11.94 22.09 16.06
CA GLY A 55 13.06 21.17 15.85
C GLY A 55 12.66 19.92 15.06
N VAL A 56 11.46 19.36 15.30
CA VAL A 56 10.93 18.25 14.52
C VAL A 56 10.69 18.67 13.07
N TRP A 57 10.05 19.82 12.83
CA TRP A 57 9.83 20.32 11.47
C TRP A 57 11.14 20.55 10.71
N GLN A 58 12.14 21.16 11.34
CA GLN A 58 13.45 21.42 10.71
C GLN A 58 14.21 20.13 10.37
N SER A 59 14.09 19.10 11.20
CA SER A 59 14.84 17.85 11.03
C SER A 59 14.13 16.80 10.17
N HIS A 60 12.80 16.73 10.24
CA HIS A 60 12.02 15.66 9.61
C HIS A 60 10.95 16.17 8.63
N GLY A 61 10.49 17.42 8.77
CA GLY A 61 9.43 17.99 7.95
C GLY A 61 8.18 17.10 7.94
N LEU A 62 7.67 16.81 6.75
CA LEU A 62 6.52 15.98 6.51
C LEU A 62 6.83 14.48 6.58
N LEU A 63 8.07 14.04 6.80
CA LEU A 63 8.41 12.62 6.88
C LEU A 63 9.03 12.29 8.27
N PRO A 64 8.26 12.49 9.36
CA PRO A 64 8.71 12.14 10.71
C PRO A 64 8.92 10.63 10.81
N CYS A 65 10.00 10.22 11.44
CA CYS A 65 10.27 8.83 11.78
C CYS A 65 10.98 8.77 13.13
N LEU A 66 10.51 7.91 14.04
CA LEU A 66 11.18 7.70 15.32
C LEU A 66 12.50 6.92 15.17
N PRO A 67 12.58 5.83 14.36
CA PRO A 67 13.84 5.16 14.11
C PRO A 67 14.83 6.11 13.42
N GLY A 68 15.98 6.35 14.05
CA GLY A 68 17.02 7.26 13.54
C GLY A 68 17.02 8.68 14.15
N ALA A 69 16.07 9.01 15.03
CA ALA A 69 15.97 10.35 15.67
C ALA A 69 16.82 10.52 16.96
N GLN A 70 17.95 9.82 17.10
CA GLN A 70 18.83 9.75 18.30
C GLN A 70 18.34 8.80 19.43
N GLY A 71 19.32 8.34 20.24
CA GLY A 71 19.25 7.17 21.12
C GLY A 71 18.28 7.25 22.32
N SER A 72 17.79 6.06 22.70
CA SER A 72 16.87 5.77 23.83
C SER A 72 15.59 6.62 23.89
N ALA A 73 14.78 6.57 22.83
CA ALA A 73 13.38 7.00 22.96
C ALA A 73 12.66 6.13 24.00
N PRO A 74 11.86 6.74 24.90
CA PRO A 74 11.13 5.99 25.92
C PRO A 74 10.10 5.05 25.27
N TRP A 75 9.73 3.97 25.96
CA TRP A 75 8.84 2.94 25.42
C TRP A 75 7.48 3.50 24.96
N TYR A 76 6.97 4.55 25.61
CA TYR A 76 5.71 5.18 25.23
C TYR A 76 5.81 5.98 23.92
N ALA A 77 6.98 6.54 23.58
CA ALA A 77 7.20 7.19 22.29
C ALA A 77 7.19 6.14 21.16
N TRP A 78 7.81 4.98 21.39
CA TRP A 78 7.73 3.83 20.49
C TRP A 78 6.30 3.33 20.29
N LEU A 79 5.52 3.27 21.37
CA LEU A 79 4.11 2.89 21.29
C LEU A 79 3.31 3.89 20.46
N LEU A 80 3.44 5.20 20.71
CA LEU A 80 2.75 6.24 19.93
C LEU A 80 3.12 6.17 18.44
N TRP A 81 4.42 6.09 18.13
CA TRP A 81 4.86 5.96 16.74
C TRP A 81 4.33 4.67 16.09
N GLY A 82 4.38 3.55 16.82
CA GLY A 82 3.85 2.26 16.37
C GLY A 82 2.35 2.30 16.08
N LEU A 83 1.55 3.01 16.88
CA LEU A 83 0.13 3.25 16.61
C LEU A 83 -0.08 4.05 15.32
N GLY A 84 0.75 5.07 15.08
CA GLY A 84 0.74 5.82 13.82
C GLY A 84 1.05 4.94 12.61
N VAL A 85 2.08 4.09 12.69
CA VAL A 85 2.45 3.14 11.64
C VAL A 85 1.33 2.13 11.40
N ALA A 86 0.74 1.58 12.47
CA ALA A 86 -0.38 0.65 12.36
C ALA A 86 -1.60 1.29 11.70
N ALA A 87 -1.93 2.53 12.08
CA ALA A 87 -3.04 3.28 11.46
C ALA A 87 -2.80 3.50 9.96
N LEU A 88 -1.58 3.87 9.56
CA LEU A 88 -1.22 4.02 8.15
C LEU A 88 -1.30 2.68 7.40
N LEU A 89 -0.83 1.59 7.99
CA LEU A 89 -0.89 0.26 7.38
C LEU A 89 -2.34 -0.20 7.20
N ILE A 90 -3.20 0.00 8.21
CA ILE A 90 -4.63 -0.32 8.12
C ILE A 90 -5.29 0.51 7.03
N ALA A 91 -5.04 1.82 7.00
CA ALA A 91 -5.56 2.70 5.96
C ALA A 91 -5.08 2.28 4.57
N PHE A 92 -3.82 1.88 4.43
CA PHE A 92 -3.25 1.37 3.17
C PHE A 92 -3.95 0.09 2.70
N LEU A 93 -4.08 -0.92 3.57
CA LEU A 93 -4.76 -2.18 3.22
C LEU A 93 -6.24 -1.96 2.87
N TYR A 94 -6.92 -1.13 3.66
CA TYR A 94 -8.32 -0.75 3.43
C TYR A 94 -8.50 -0.07 2.06
N THR A 95 -7.66 0.92 1.77
CA THR A 95 -7.74 1.70 0.54
C THR A 95 -7.36 0.88 -0.68
N ASN A 96 -6.32 0.05 -0.58
CA ASN A 96 -5.98 -0.89 -1.65
C ASN A 96 -7.11 -1.89 -1.91
N THR A 97 -7.87 -2.29 -0.89
CA THR A 97 -9.03 -3.17 -1.10
C THR A 97 -10.13 -2.45 -1.87
N ALA A 98 -10.40 -1.18 -1.55
CA ALA A 98 -11.36 -0.36 -2.29
C ALA A 98 -10.93 -0.16 -3.75
N VAL A 99 -9.67 0.17 -4.01
CA VAL A 99 -9.15 0.31 -5.39
C VAL A 99 -9.16 -1.02 -6.13
N ALA A 100 -8.76 -2.11 -5.47
CA ALA A 100 -8.81 -3.45 -6.04
C ALA A 100 -10.24 -3.84 -6.44
N ARG A 101 -11.23 -3.54 -5.59
CA ARG A 101 -12.65 -3.78 -5.87
C ARG A 101 -13.15 -2.96 -7.05
N ALA A 102 -12.85 -1.66 -7.09
CA ALA A 102 -13.20 -0.78 -8.22
C ALA A 102 -12.57 -1.24 -9.55
N ALA A 103 -11.37 -1.81 -9.49
CA ALA A 103 -10.70 -2.37 -10.66
C ALA A 103 -11.33 -3.70 -11.10
N TYR A 104 -11.61 -4.59 -10.14
CA TYR A 104 -12.26 -5.87 -10.37
C TYR A 104 -13.64 -5.71 -11.02
N MET A 105 -14.48 -4.82 -10.48
CA MET A 105 -15.81 -4.52 -11.02
C MET A 105 -15.76 -3.99 -12.46
N HIS A 106 -14.82 -3.11 -12.74
CA HIS A 106 -14.60 -2.61 -14.09
C HIS A 106 -14.12 -3.69 -15.07
N LEU A 107 -13.31 -4.66 -14.61
CA LEU A 107 -12.87 -5.80 -15.43
C LEU A 107 -14.04 -6.73 -15.75
N LYS A 108 -14.96 -6.95 -14.80
CA LYS A 108 -16.24 -7.66 -15.03
C LYS A 108 -17.13 -6.93 -16.04
N GLY A 109 -17.09 -5.60 -16.04
CA GLY A 109 -17.82 -4.76 -17.00
C GLY A 109 -18.77 -3.76 -16.34
N ASN A 110 -18.80 -3.71 -15.01
CA ASN A 110 -19.48 -2.66 -14.27
C ASN A 110 -18.61 -1.39 -14.31
N HIS A 111 -18.84 -0.57 -15.33
CA HIS A 111 -18.10 0.69 -15.54
C HIS A 111 -18.57 1.84 -14.64
N PHE A 112 -19.74 1.69 -14.00
CA PHE A 112 -20.37 2.74 -13.17
C PHE A 112 -20.18 2.53 -11.67
N TYR A 113 -19.51 1.44 -11.26
CA TYR A 113 -19.21 1.15 -9.85
C TYR A 113 -18.56 2.36 -9.19
N SER A 114 -19.17 2.90 -8.14
CA SER A 114 -18.80 4.20 -7.58
C SER A 114 -17.68 4.10 -6.54
N TRP A 115 -17.02 5.24 -6.25
CA TRP A 115 -15.98 5.28 -5.21
C TRP A 115 -16.56 5.05 -3.81
N ARG A 116 -17.84 5.41 -3.61
CA ARG A 116 -18.56 5.18 -2.34
C ARG A 116 -18.86 3.70 -2.15
N GLU A 117 -19.33 3.02 -3.19
CA GLU A 117 -19.51 1.56 -3.19
C GLU A 117 -18.19 0.85 -2.88
N SER A 118 -17.10 1.29 -3.50
CA SER A 118 -15.76 0.72 -3.28
C SER A 118 -15.33 0.80 -1.81
N PHE A 119 -15.54 1.95 -1.15
CA PHE A 119 -15.27 2.10 0.27
C PHE A 119 -16.28 1.36 1.16
N ALA A 120 -17.55 1.30 0.75
CA ALA A 120 -18.57 0.55 1.47
C ALA A 120 -18.22 -0.95 1.50
N PHE A 121 -17.79 -1.51 0.37
CA PHE A 121 -17.29 -2.88 0.27
C PHE A 121 -16.08 -3.10 1.19
N ALA A 122 -15.05 -2.25 1.08
CA ALA A 122 -13.87 -2.34 1.94
C ALA A 122 -14.24 -2.21 3.44
N GLY A 123 -15.25 -1.40 3.76
CA GLY A 123 -15.79 -1.23 5.11
C GLY A 123 -16.43 -2.51 5.65
N LYS A 124 -17.28 -3.15 4.86
CA LYS A 124 -17.88 -4.46 5.19
C LYS A 124 -16.81 -5.54 5.41
N LYS A 125 -15.67 -5.44 4.72
CA LYS A 125 -14.58 -6.43 4.77
C LYS A 125 -13.39 -6.04 5.65
N ILE A 126 -13.46 -4.95 6.42
CA ILE A 126 -12.31 -4.45 7.20
C ILE A 126 -11.75 -5.48 8.18
N ALA A 127 -12.62 -6.24 8.84
CA ALA A 127 -12.21 -7.31 9.74
C ALA A 127 -11.41 -8.38 8.99
N SER A 128 -11.86 -8.78 7.80
CA SER A 128 -11.17 -9.78 6.96
C SER A 128 -9.84 -9.27 6.42
N ILE A 129 -9.79 -8.01 5.98
CA ILE A 129 -8.59 -7.36 5.44
C ILE A 129 -7.46 -7.33 6.49
N ILE A 130 -7.79 -7.05 7.75
CA ILE A 130 -6.80 -6.93 8.83
C ILE A 130 -6.46 -8.30 9.41
N SER A 131 -7.48 -9.13 9.66
CA SER A 131 -7.28 -10.41 10.34
C SER A 131 -6.51 -11.44 9.52
N ALA A 132 -6.57 -11.39 8.18
CA ALA A 132 -5.80 -12.32 7.36
C ALA A 132 -4.27 -12.25 7.61
N PRO A 133 -3.59 -11.11 7.42
CA PRO A 133 -2.16 -11.01 7.76
C PRO A 133 -1.90 -11.09 9.27
N PHE A 134 -2.80 -10.54 10.10
CA PHE A 134 -2.59 -10.53 11.56
C PHE A 134 -2.73 -11.92 12.20
N SER A 135 -3.60 -12.78 11.69
CA SER A 135 -3.75 -14.16 12.16
C SER A 135 -2.48 -14.99 11.93
N LEU A 136 -1.76 -14.74 10.82
CA LEU A 136 -0.47 -15.38 10.56
C LEU A 136 0.60 -14.88 11.54
N LEU A 137 0.60 -13.59 11.89
CA LEU A 137 1.47 -13.06 12.94
C LEU A 137 1.17 -13.65 14.31
N ILE A 138 -0.12 -13.80 14.66
CA ILE A 138 -0.54 -14.47 15.90
C ILE A 138 -0.09 -15.93 15.90
N LEU A 139 -0.24 -16.64 14.77
CA LEU A 139 0.23 -18.03 14.64
C LEU A 139 1.74 -18.13 14.88
N ILE A 140 2.54 -17.24 14.27
CA ILE A 140 3.99 -17.18 14.52
C ILE A 140 4.28 -16.91 16.00
N LEU A 141 3.60 -15.93 16.61
CA LEU A 141 3.77 -15.60 18.03
C LEU A 141 3.48 -16.82 18.92
N LEU A 142 2.40 -17.56 18.66
CA LEU A 142 2.01 -18.74 19.41
C LEU A 142 3.03 -19.88 19.27
N LEU A 143 3.57 -20.07 18.07
CA LEU A 143 4.62 -21.08 17.82
C LEU A 143 5.93 -20.71 18.52
N VAL A 144 6.34 -19.44 18.47
CA VAL A 144 7.52 -18.93 19.19
C VAL A 144 7.31 -19.06 20.70
N PHE A 145 6.13 -18.70 21.20
CA PHE A 145 5.78 -18.86 22.62
C PHE A 145 5.84 -20.33 23.06
N SER A 146 5.35 -21.25 22.22
CA SER A 146 5.45 -22.69 22.46
C SER A 146 6.91 -23.17 22.51
N SER A 147 7.77 -22.65 21.63
CA SER A 147 9.21 -22.93 21.65
C SER A 147 9.90 -22.41 22.93
N MET A 148 9.42 -21.29 23.50
CA MET A 148 9.93 -20.75 24.76
C MET A 148 9.64 -21.70 25.93
N ILE A 149 8.42 -22.23 26.01
CA ILE A 149 8.02 -23.22 27.05
C ILE A 149 8.89 -24.47 26.93
N LEU A 150 9.05 -25.00 25.72
CA LEU A 150 9.86 -26.18 25.47
C LEU A 150 11.35 -25.95 25.78
N GLY A 151 11.88 -24.76 25.46
CA GLY A 151 13.23 -24.36 25.83
C GLY A 151 13.44 -24.32 27.35
N TRP A 152 12.42 -23.93 28.12
CA TRP A 152 12.46 -24.02 29.58
C TRP A 152 12.40 -25.46 30.09
N MET A 153 11.59 -26.33 29.49
CA MET A 153 11.59 -27.77 29.80
C MET A 153 12.96 -28.41 29.53
N GLY A 154 13.67 -27.93 28.49
CA GLY A 154 15.04 -28.35 28.16
C GLY A 154 16.07 -28.07 29.26
N ARG A 155 15.76 -27.22 30.26
CA ARG A 155 16.64 -26.93 31.40
C ARG A 155 16.56 -27.96 32.52
N ILE A 156 15.67 -28.96 32.43
CA ILE A 156 15.58 -30.03 33.44
C ILE A 156 16.87 -30.87 33.40
N PRO A 157 17.58 -31.06 34.53
CA PRO A 157 18.81 -31.85 34.59
C PRO A 157 18.62 -33.27 34.05
N PHE A 158 19.62 -33.79 33.33
CA PHE A 158 19.67 -35.11 32.69
C PHE A 158 18.63 -35.37 31.57
N ILE A 159 17.36 -35.06 31.80
CA ILE A 159 16.24 -35.36 30.89
C ILE A 159 16.12 -34.31 29.78
N GLY A 160 16.33 -33.02 30.10
CA GLY A 160 16.08 -31.91 29.18
C GLY A 160 16.97 -31.95 27.95
N ALA A 161 18.29 -32.13 28.13
CA ALA A 161 19.24 -32.22 27.03
C ALA A 161 18.98 -33.43 26.13
N LEU A 162 18.64 -34.58 26.71
CA LEU A 162 18.30 -35.79 25.96
C LEU A 162 17.01 -35.62 25.17
N GLY A 163 15.96 -35.04 25.77
CA GLY A 163 14.69 -34.80 25.10
C GLY A 163 14.81 -33.85 23.91
N ILE A 164 15.50 -32.72 24.08
CA ILE A 164 15.74 -31.77 22.97
C ILE A 164 16.56 -32.42 21.87
N SER A 165 17.64 -33.13 22.22
CA SER A 165 18.52 -33.79 21.24
C SER A 165 17.78 -34.89 20.47
N PHE A 166 17.01 -35.74 21.17
CA PHE A 166 16.27 -36.84 20.55
C PHE A 166 15.18 -36.36 19.58
N PHE A 167 14.48 -35.27 19.92
CA PHE A 167 13.42 -34.70 19.08
C PHE A 167 13.90 -33.56 18.15
N THR A 168 15.21 -33.44 17.90
CA THR A 168 15.79 -32.35 17.08
C THR A 168 15.13 -32.23 15.70
N ILE A 169 14.80 -33.34 15.05
CA ILE A 169 14.13 -33.33 13.74
C ILE A 169 12.75 -32.66 13.82
N ILE A 170 11.98 -32.93 14.89
CA ILE A 170 10.66 -32.31 15.09
C ILE A 170 10.80 -30.80 15.31
N TRP A 171 11.78 -30.39 16.12
CA TRP A 171 12.06 -28.96 16.38
C TRP A 171 12.53 -28.23 15.13
N PHE A 172 13.36 -28.87 14.32
CA PHE A 172 13.76 -28.34 13.02
C PHE A 172 12.56 -28.16 12.08
N LEU A 173 11.65 -29.14 12.00
CA LEU A 173 10.43 -29.03 11.18
C LEU A 173 9.51 -27.91 11.69
N ALA A 174 9.37 -27.73 13.00
CA ALA A 174 8.62 -26.62 13.58
C ALA A 174 9.26 -25.26 13.23
N ALA A 175 10.59 -25.14 13.31
CA ALA A 175 11.30 -23.94 12.91
C ALA A 175 11.14 -23.65 11.41
N LEU A 176 11.21 -24.68 10.55
CA LEU A 176 10.96 -24.55 9.12
C LEU A 176 9.53 -24.06 8.84
N PHE A 177 8.54 -24.54 9.60
CA PHE A 177 7.16 -24.09 9.49
C PHE A 177 6.99 -22.61 9.89
N ILE A 178 7.70 -22.14 10.92
CA ILE A 178 7.71 -20.70 11.30
C ILE A 178 8.29 -19.85 10.17
N VAL A 179 9.44 -20.27 9.59
CA VAL A 179 10.08 -19.55 8.47
C VAL A 179 9.15 -19.49 7.26
N TYR A 180 8.50 -20.60 6.92
CA TYR A 180 7.53 -20.63 5.83
C TYR A 180 6.32 -19.73 6.10
N THR A 181 5.78 -19.76 7.33
CA THR A 181 4.65 -18.90 7.74
C THR A 181 5.04 -17.41 7.68
N LEU A 182 6.28 -17.06 7.97
CA LEU A 182 6.78 -15.68 7.81
C LEU A 182 6.73 -15.23 6.34
N VAL A 183 7.14 -16.08 5.41
CA VAL A 183 7.03 -15.81 3.96
C VAL A 183 5.57 -15.65 3.55
N VAL A 184 4.69 -16.53 4.02
CA VAL A 184 3.24 -16.45 3.75
C VAL A 184 2.63 -15.19 4.35
N THR A 185 3.11 -14.71 5.50
CA THR A 185 2.67 -13.45 6.12
C THR A 185 2.97 -12.26 5.21
N VAL A 186 4.16 -12.23 4.59
CA VAL A 186 4.55 -11.19 3.64
C VAL A 186 3.66 -11.22 2.39
N VAL A 187 3.42 -12.42 1.84
CA VAL A 187 2.50 -12.63 0.71
C VAL A 187 1.08 -12.17 1.07
N SER A 188 0.59 -12.54 2.25
CA SER A 188 -0.71 -12.15 2.76
C SER A 188 -0.84 -10.64 2.90
N LEU A 189 0.17 -9.97 3.46
CA LEU A 189 0.16 -8.52 3.62
C LEU A 189 0.01 -7.77 2.27
N TRP A 190 0.65 -8.27 1.22
CA TRP A 190 0.58 -7.64 -0.10
C TRP A 190 -0.67 -8.01 -0.90
N HIS A 191 -1.10 -9.27 -0.86
CA HIS A 191 -2.13 -9.77 -1.77
C HIS A 191 -3.53 -9.88 -1.15
N THR A 192 -3.68 -9.82 0.19
CA THR A 192 -5.00 -9.86 0.85
C THR A 192 -6.01 -8.86 0.25
N PRO A 193 -5.66 -7.59 0.00
CA PRO A 193 -6.59 -6.64 -0.62
C PRO A 193 -7.13 -7.11 -1.97
N ALA A 194 -6.26 -7.67 -2.83
CA ALA A 194 -6.64 -8.16 -4.15
C ALA A 194 -7.44 -9.47 -4.08
N ILE A 195 -7.07 -10.37 -3.16
CA ILE A 195 -7.78 -11.63 -2.92
C ILE A 195 -9.21 -11.34 -2.47
N ILE A 196 -9.40 -10.57 -1.39
CA ILE A 196 -10.73 -10.27 -0.85
C ILE A 196 -11.57 -9.51 -1.86
N ALA A 197 -10.99 -8.55 -2.59
CA ALA A 197 -11.72 -7.79 -3.60
C ALA A 197 -12.23 -8.65 -4.77
N ALA A 198 -11.48 -9.68 -5.17
CA ALA A 198 -11.81 -10.53 -6.30
C ALA A 198 -12.69 -11.74 -5.90
N THR A 199 -12.58 -12.24 -4.67
CA THR A 199 -13.30 -13.45 -4.26
C THR A 199 -14.49 -13.18 -3.34
N ASP A 200 -14.55 -11.99 -2.73
CA ASP A 200 -15.57 -11.61 -1.74
C ASP A 200 -15.67 -12.60 -0.56
N GLU A 201 -14.56 -13.26 -0.23
CA GLU A 201 -14.47 -14.24 0.85
C GLU A 201 -13.96 -13.62 2.16
N ASP A 202 -13.87 -14.44 3.21
CA ASP A 202 -13.50 -14.01 4.55
C ASP A 202 -12.01 -14.27 4.85
N ALA A 203 -11.54 -13.85 6.02
CA ALA A 203 -10.13 -13.89 6.40
C ALA A 203 -9.48 -15.28 6.28
N PHE A 204 -10.19 -16.32 6.70
CA PHE A 204 -9.70 -17.70 6.67
C PHE A 204 -9.35 -18.12 5.24
N GLU A 205 -10.21 -17.77 4.29
CA GLU A 205 -10.03 -18.10 2.90
C GLU A 205 -8.90 -17.26 2.27
N ALA A 206 -8.76 -15.99 2.65
CA ALA A 206 -7.61 -15.18 2.25
C ALA A 206 -6.27 -15.75 2.77
N VAL A 207 -6.25 -16.28 4.00
CA VAL A 207 -5.09 -16.98 4.58
C VAL A 207 -4.79 -18.27 3.81
N PHE A 208 -5.81 -19.09 3.57
CA PHE A 208 -5.67 -20.33 2.81
C PHE A 208 -5.13 -20.08 1.39
N GLN A 209 -5.64 -19.06 0.71
CA GLN A 209 -5.15 -18.65 -0.60
C GLN A 209 -3.71 -18.14 -0.54
N SER A 210 -3.34 -17.40 0.50
CA SER A 210 -1.95 -16.95 0.69
C SER A 210 -0.99 -18.14 0.82
N PHE A 211 -1.34 -19.15 1.62
CA PHE A 211 -0.57 -20.40 1.70
C PHE A 211 -0.51 -21.13 0.36
N SER A 212 -1.66 -21.30 -0.28
CA SER A 212 -1.80 -22.06 -1.52
C SER A 212 -1.00 -21.42 -2.67
N LEU A 213 -1.06 -20.09 -2.82
CA LEU A 213 -0.32 -19.36 -3.84
C LEU A 213 1.19 -19.42 -3.58
N THR A 214 1.61 -19.24 -2.33
CA THR A 214 3.02 -19.30 -1.94
C THR A 214 3.62 -20.67 -2.24
N TRP A 215 2.88 -21.76 -1.99
CA TRP A 215 3.36 -23.12 -2.23
C TRP A 215 3.31 -23.52 -3.71
N THR A 216 2.19 -23.26 -4.38
CA THR A 216 1.92 -23.84 -5.70
C THR A 216 2.62 -23.09 -6.82
N GLN A 217 2.82 -21.77 -6.67
CA GLN A 217 3.36 -20.91 -7.73
C GLN A 217 4.38 -19.87 -7.22
N PRO A 218 5.37 -20.22 -6.36
CA PRO A 218 6.26 -19.26 -5.69
C PRO A 218 7.02 -18.39 -6.69
N TRP A 219 7.65 -18.99 -7.70
CA TRP A 219 8.42 -18.24 -8.70
C TRP A 219 7.56 -17.32 -9.56
N ARG A 220 6.34 -17.75 -9.91
CA ARG A 220 5.45 -16.93 -10.70
C ARG A 220 4.93 -15.76 -9.87
N LEU A 221 4.56 -16.00 -8.62
CA LEU A 221 4.16 -14.95 -7.68
C LEU A 221 5.26 -13.91 -7.54
N LEU A 222 6.50 -14.33 -7.29
CA LEU A 222 7.65 -13.43 -7.16
C LEU A 222 7.94 -12.65 -8.45
N LEU A 223 7.94 -13.31 -9.62
CA LEU A 223 8.19 -12.65 -10.89
C LEU A 223 7.08 -11.66 -11.27
N TYR A 224 5.82 -12.00 -11.00
CA TYR A 224 4.68 -11.12 -11.24
C TYR A 224 4.73 -9.92 -10.31
N GLN A 225 5.05 -10.13 -9.04
CA GLN A 225 5.22 -9.07 -8.06
C GLN A 225 6.36 -8.11 -8.44
N ALA A 226 7.50 -8.65 -8.88
CA ALA A 226 8.62 -7.83 -9.36
C ALA A 226 8.25 -7.04 -10.62
N ALA A 227 7.55 -7.67 -11.57
CA ALA A 227 7.08 -7.01 -12.78
C ALA A 227 6.04 -5.91 -12.46
N ASP A 228 5.10 -6.16 -11.56
CA ASP A 228 4.11 -5.18 -11.13
C ASP A 228 4.77 -3.96 -10.49
N LEU A 229 5.69 -4.19 -9.53
CA LEU A 229 6.43 -3.10 -8.89
C LEU A 229 7.21 -2.27 -9.92
N PHE A 230 7.87 -2.92 -10.88
CA PHE A 230 8.60 -2.23 -11.95
C PHE A 230 7.66 -1.40 -12.84
N ILE A 231 6.53 -1.97 -13.27
CA ILE A 231 5.54 -1.29 -14.12
C ILE A 231 4.91 -0.10 -13.38
N ALA A 232 4.51 -0.28 -12.12
CA ALA A 232 3.96 0.77 -11.29
C ALA A 232 4.98 1.90 -11.06
N ALA A 233 6.24 1.57 -10.76
CA ALA A 233 7.31 2.56 -10.60
C ALA A 233 7.59 3.32 -11.91
N ALA A 234 7.69 2.62 -13.04
CA ALA A 234 7.90 3.24 -14.35
C ALA A 234 6.74 4.17 -14.75
N ALA A 235 5.49 3.72 -14.54
CA ALA A 235 4.30 4.52 -14.79
C ALA A 235 4.23 5.75 -13.89
N THR A 236 4.56 5.61 -12.61
CA THR A 236 4.63 6.72 -11.65
C THR A 236 5.69 7.73 -12.05
N GLY A 237 6.89 7.25 -12.43
CA GLY A 237 7.98 8.11 -12.91
C GLY A 237 7.59 8.89 -14.16
N PHE A 238 7.00 8.22 -15.15
CA PHE A 238 6.50 8.90 -16.35
C PHE A 238 5.42 9.95 -16.03
N PHE A 239 4.44 9.60 -15.19
CA PHE A 239 3.40 10.54 -14.79
C PHE A 239 3.97 11.74 -14.00
N ALA A 240 4.89 11.49 -13.06
CA ALA A 240 5.61 12.53 -12.32
C ALA A 240 6.38 13.47 -13.25
N PHE A 241 7.07 12.93 -14.26
CA PHE A 241 7.75 13.72 -15.28
C PHE A 241 6.79 14.64 -16.04
N VAL A 242 5.66 14.10 -16.52
CA VAL A 242 4.64 14.90 -17.22
C VAL A 242 4.09 15.99 -16.31
N VAL A 243 3.71 15.66 -15.07
CA VAL A 243 3.21 16.63 -14.09
C VAL A 243 4.23 17.72 -13.79
N LYS A 244 5.51 17.36 -13.63
CA LYS A 244 6.59 18.35 -13.44
C LYS A 244 6.73 19.28 -14.64
N LYS A 245 6.72 18.75 -15.88
CA LYS A 245 6.78 19.59 -17.08
C LYS A 245 5.58 20.52 -17.19
N SER A 246 4.38 20.05 -16.83
CA SER A 246 3.19 20.87 -16.74
C SER A 246 3.31 21.98 -15.70
N LEU A 247 3.86 21.69 -14.50
CA LEU A 247 4.13 22.69 -13.47
C LEU A 247 5.16 23.73 -13.93
N VAL A 248 6.25 23.31 -14.58
CA VAL A 248 7.26 24.23 -15.13
C VAL A 248 6.64 25.14 -16.20
N LEU A 249 5.81 24.59 -17.08
CA LEU A 249 5.09 25.37 -18.09
C LEU A 249 4.13 26.37 -17.42
N MET A 250 3.33 25.91 -16.46
CA MET A 250 2.44 26.76 -15.67
C MET A 250 3.20 27.92 -15.02
N ASN A 251 4.31 27.63 -14.35
CA ASN A 251 5.11 28.64 -13.66
C ASN A 251 5.73 29.64 -14.63
N ARG A 252 6.18 29.19 -15.81
CA ARG A 252 6.69 30.09 -16.85
C ARG A 252 5.59 31.01 -17.38
N LEU A 253 4.41 30.47 -17.69
CA LEU A 253 3.30 31.26 -18.22
C LEU A 253 2.86 32.32 -17.22
N PHE A 254 2.59 31.93 -15.97
CA PHE A 254 2.18 32.90 -14.95
C PHE A 254 3.31 33.84 -14.54
N GLY A 255 4.57 33.38 -14.52
CA GLY A 255 5.72 34.25 -14.31
C GLY A 255 5.87 35.32 -15.39
N LEU A 256 5.54 35.00 -16.65
CA LEU A 256 5.55 35.96 -17.77
C LEU A 256 4.41 36.98 -17.68
N PHE A 257 3.20 36.56 -17.31
CA PHE A 257 2.02 37.44 -17.34
C PHE A 257 1.77 38.19 -16.03
N MET A 258 2.02 37.57 -14.88
CA MET A 258 1.81 38.17 -13.56
C MET A 258 3.10 38.80 -12.99
N GLY A 259 4.27 38.41 -13.49
CA GLY A 259 5.55 39.04 -13.14
C GLY A 259 6.11 38.64 -11.77
N ALA A 260 6.74 39.60 -11.09
CA ALA A 260 7.55 39.35 -9.89
C ALA A 260 6.76 38.76 -8.72
N ASP A 261 5.50 39.17 -8.54
CA ASP A 261 4.64 38.68 -7.46
C ASP A 261 4.43 37.17 -7.56
N TYR A 262 4.16 36.67 -8.77
CA TYR A 262 4.02 35.23 -9.03
C TYR A 262 5.29 34.46 -8.68
N ASN A 263 6.41 34.92 -9.23
CA ASN A 263 7.70 34.26 -9.00
C ASN A 263 8.05 34.22 -7.51
N THR A 264 7.74 35.29 -6.78
CA THR A 264 8.03 35.38 -5.35
C THR A 264 7.26 34.34 -4.54
N PHE A 265 5.93 34.25 -4.70
CA PHE A 265 5.16 33.26 -3.93
C PHE A 265 5.41 31.83 -4.42
N ALA A 266 5.64 31.63 -5.72
CA ALA A 266 5.87 30.31 -6.29
C ALA A 266 7.21 29.73 -5.80
N VAL A 267 8.29 30.51 -5.81
CA VAL A 267 9.60 30.11 -5.28
C VAL A 267 9.52 29.85 -3.78
N HIS A 268 8.86 30.73 -3.02
CA HIS A 268 8.70 30.52 -1.58
C HIS A 268 7.87 29.26 -1.27
N GLY A 269 6.77 29.03 -1.99
CA GLY A 269 5.96 27.81 -1.85
C GLY A 269 6.71 26.53 -2.24
N GLN A 270 7.58 26.58 -3.25
CA GLN A 270 8.48 25.46 -3.62
C GLN A 270 9.53 25.22 -2.54
N GLY A 271 10.09 26.29 -1.95
CA GLY A 271 11.02 26.20 -0.82
C GLY A 271 10.38 25.55 0.41
N LEU A 272 9.12 25.88 0.72
CA LEU A 272 8.36 25.22 1.80
C LEU A 272 8.17 23.72 1.52
N LEU A 273 7.91 23.34 0.27
CA LEU A 273 7.79 21.94 -0.13
C LEU A 273 9.12 21.19 0.05
N GLN A 274 10.22 21.80 -0.40
CA GLN A 274 11.55 21.21 -0.26
C GLN A 274 11.92 21.03 1.22
N ALA A 275 11.68 22.05 2.06
CA ALA A 275 11.89 21.96 3.50
C ALA A 275 11.03 20.85 4.14
N GLY A 276 9.77 20.70 3.70
CA GLY A 276 8.89 19.64 4.15
C GLY A 276 9.35 18.23 3.74
N LEU A 277 10.08 18.08 2.63
CA LEU A 277 10.50 16.79 2.08
C LEU A 277 12.00 16.51 2.26
N ILE A 278 12.66 17.17 3.22
CA ILE A 278 14.11 17.10 3.45
C ILE A 278 14.66 15.67 3.60
N LYS A 279 13.91 14.77 4.25
CA LYS A 279 14.29 13.36 4.42
C LYS A 279 14.17 12.55 3.12
N LEU A 280 13.22 12.90 2.26
CA LEU A 280 13.05 12.24 0.96
C LEU A 280 14.24 12.58 0.05
N GLU A 281 14.66 13.84 0.05
CA GLU A 281 15.85 14.29 -0.70
C GLU A 281 17.08 13.47 -0.27
N ALA A 282 17.36 13.38 1.04
CA ALA A 282 18.49 12.60 1.55
C ALA A 282 18.44 11.10 1.17
N LEU A 283 17.26 10.48 1.17
CA LEU A 283 17.08 9.07 0.80
C LEU A 283 17.32 8.84 -0.70
N LEU A 284 16.88 9.79 -1.53
CA LEU A 284 16.89 9.70 -2.98
C LEU A 284 18.25 10.10 -3.59
N HIS A 285 19.00 10.99 -2.94
CA HIS A 285 20.28 11.50 -3.46
C HIS A 285 21.40 10.46 -3.56
N ALA A 286 21.36 9.35 -2.79
CA ALA A 286 22.48 8.40 -2.72
C ALA A 286 22.64 7.45 -3.93
N PRO A 287 21.58 6.94 -4.62
CA PRO A 287 21.76 5.98 -5.71
C PRO A 287 21.31 6.41 -7.13
N PHE A 288 20.53 7.49 -7.31
CA PHE A 288 19.77 7.73 -8.58
C PHE A 288 19.83 9.16 -9.14
N GLN A 289 20.87 9.93 -8.80
CA GLN A 289 20.99 11.37 -9.05
C GLN A 289 20.55 11.87 -10.45
N PRO A 290 20.97 11.29 -11.60
CA PRO A 290 20.58 11.82 -12.92
C PRO A 290 19.11 11.61 -13.26
N LEU A 291 18.51 10.48 -12.83
CA LEU A 291 17.10 10.18 -13.06
C LEU A 291 16.20 11.05 -12.17
N ILE A 292 16.63 11.27 -10.93
CA ILE A 292 15.85 12.02 -9.94
C ILE A 292 15.83 13.50 -10.25
N ALA A 293 16.90 14.09 -10.80
CA ALA A 293 16.86 15.47 -11.29
C ALA A 293 15.81 15.68 -12.39
N GLN A 294 15.43 14.63 -13.13
CA GLN A 294 14.36 14.71 -14.13
C GLN A 294 12.97 14.61 -13.51
N LEU A 295 12.81 13.85 -12.42
CA LEU A 295 11.53 13.58 -11.75
C LEU A 295 11.19 14.57 -10.62
N TYR A 296 12.20 15.02 -9.88
CA TYR A 296 12.11 15.92 -8.74
C TYR A 296 12.82 17.24 -9.04
N TYR A 297 12.54 18.31 -8.28
CA TYR A 297 13.29 19.56 -8.44
C TYR A 297 14.69 19.40 -7.82
N SER A 298 15.73 19.50 -8.64
CA SER A 298 17.13 19.37 -8.22
C SER A 298 17.81 20.69 -7.89
N GLU A 299 17.12 21.81 -8.11
CA GLU A 299 17.61 23.14 -7.72
C GLU A 299 17.12 23.45 -6.31
N ALA A 300 18.03 23.94 -5.46
CA ALA A 300 17.69 24.38 -4.12
C ALA A 300 16.83 25.64 -4.21
N PHE A 301 15.57 25.55 -3.75
CA PHE A 301 14.72 26.71 -3.60
C PHE A 301 15.02 27.38 -2.26
N ILE A 302 15.53 28.60 -2.33
CA ILE A 302 15.84 29.39 -1.14
C ILE A 302 14.52 29.92 -0.57
N LEU A 303 14.25 29.62 0.70
CA LEU A 303 13.18 30.27 1.45
C LEU A 303 13.46 31.79 1.47
N GLY A 304 12.67 32.55 0.72
CA GLY A 304 12.78 34.01 0.67
C GLY A 304 12.58 34.65 2.04
N ASN A 305 13.13 35.86 2.23
CA ASN A 305 13.03 36.58 3.50
C ASN A 305 11.58 37.02 3.77
N THR A 306 10.89 36.31 4.66
CA THR A 306 9.48 36.51 5.02
C THR A 306 9.20 37.87 5.67
N THR A 307 10.21 38.55 6.22
CA THR A 307 10.05 39.84 6.92
C THR A 307 9.75 41.03 6.01
N THR A 308 10.01 40.90 4.71
CA THR A 308 9.83 41.97 3.72
C THR A 308 8.71 41.67 2.71
N MET A 309 8.09 40.50 2.80
CA MET A 309 7.06 40.07 1.85
C MET A 309 5.68 40.63 2.24
N PRO A 310 4.90 41.17 1.29
CA PRO A 310 3.49 41.50 1.50
C PRO A 310 2.70 40.30 2.04
N ALA A 311 1.77 40.53 2.97
CA ALA A 311 0.99 39.48 3.61
C ALA A 311 0.19 38.62 2.61
N THR A 312 -0.29 39.23 1.52
CA THR A 312 -1.00 38.54 0.43
C THR A 312 -0.11 37.55 -0.31
N ILE A 313 1.14 37.90 -0.58
CA ILE A 313 2.14 37.04 -1.23
C ILE A 313 2.55 35.91 -0.28
N HIS A 314 2.70 36.20 1.01
CA HIS A 314 3.00 35.19 2.01
C HIS A 314 1.87 34.15 2.13
N LEU A 315 0.61 34.59 2.21
CA LEU A 315 -0.55 33.68 2.21
C LEU A 315 -0.66 32.87 0.91
N SER A 316 -0.43 33.51 -0.25
CA SER A 316 -0.42 32.84 -1.56
C SER A 316 0.64 31.75 -1.64
N SER A 317 1.78 31.94 -0.98
CA SER A 317 2.85 30.94 -0.93
C SER A 317 2.41 29.66 -0.21
N TYR A 318 1.63 29.78 0.88
CA TYR A 318 1.08 28.61 1.57
C TYR A 318 0.04 27.87 0.73
N PHE A 319 -0.87 28.60 0.05
CA PHE A 319 -1.82 27.98 -0.86
C PHE A 319 -1.10 27.23 -1.99
N TYR A 320 -0.04 27.81 -2.54
CA TYR A 320 0.78 27.18 -3.55
C TYR A 320 1.48 25.92 -3.01
N PHE A 321 2.06 25.98 -1.80
CA PHE A 321 2.64 24.81 -1.11
C PHE A 321 1.63 23.67 -0.92
N PHE A 322 0.43 23.94 -0.40
CA PHE A 322 -0.59 22.90 -0.22
C PHE A 322 -1.08 22.34 -1.56
N SER A 323 -1.15 23.18 -2.61
CA SER A 323 -1.48 22.73 -3.96
C SER A 323 -0.41 21.79 -4.52
N LEU A 324 0.87 22.07 -4.28
CA LEU A 324 1.95 21.17 -4.67
C LEU A 324 1.92 19.85 -3.89
N LEU A 325 1.59 19.88 -2.58
CA LEU A 325 1.39 18.66 -1.80
C LEU A 325 0.23 17.83 -2.33
N PHE A 326 -0.87 18.47 -2.70
CA PHE A 326 -2.00 17.80 -3.33
C PHE A 326 -1.56 17.09 -4.62
N ILE A 327 -0.84 17.80 -5.50
CA ILE A 327 -0.33 17.26 -6.77
C ILE A 327 0.66 16.10 -6.53
N ALA A 328 1.59 16.24 -5.59
CA ALA A 328 2.54 15.20 -5.25
C ALA A 328 1.83 13.95 -4.70
N GLY A 329 0.87 14.14 -3.79
CA GLY A 329 0.02 13.06 -3.29
C GLY A 329 -0.78 12.40 -4.41
N PHE A 330 -1.27 13.16 -5.39
CA PHE A 330 -2.03 12.64 -6.52
C PHE A 330 -1.17 11.75 -7.44
N VAL A 331 0.09 12.14 -7.68
CA VAL A 331 1.07 11.32 -8.41
C VAL A 331 1.37 10.02 -7.66
N LEU A 332 1.59 10.08 -6.34
CA LEU A 332 1.80 8.87 -5.53
C LEU A 332 0.57 7.97 -5.50
N ALA A 333 -0.63 8.56 -5.39
CA ALA A 333 -1.90 7.84 -5.42
C ALA A 333 -2.12 7.10 -6.75
N TYR A 334 -1.71 7.69 -7.88
CA TYR A 334 -1.70 7.01 -9.17
C TYR A 334 -0.75 5.80 -9.18
N GLY A 335 0.46 5.96 -8.64
CA GLY A 335 1.43 4.87 -8.55
C GLY A 335 0.97 3.70 -7.69
N LEU A 336 0.44 4.00 -6.50
CA LEU A 336 -0.16 3.01 -5.61
C LEU A 336 -1.36 2.33 -6.26
N SER A 337 -2.20 3.07 -6.99
CA SER A 337 -3.31 2.50 -7.75
C SER A 337 -2.82 1.54 -8.85
N CYS A 338 -1.74 1.86 -9.56
CA CYS A 338 -1.12 0.97 -10.55
C CYS A 338 -0.72 -0.36 -9.90
N TYR A 339 0.00 -0.28 -8.78
CA TYR A 339 0.43 -1.44 -7.99
C TYR A 339 -0.76 -2.27 -7.51
N THR A 340 -1.80 -1.65 -6.95
CA THR A 340 -2.99 -2.38 -6.50
C THR A 340 -3.69 -3.11 -7.66
N ILE A 341 -3.79 -2.50 -8.83
CA ILE A 341 -4.42 -3.13 -10.00
C ILE A 341 -3.55 -4.26 -10.55
N GLY A 342 -2.22 -4.11 -10.57
CA GLY A 342 -1.34 -5.20 -10.97
C GLY A 342 -1.42 -6.40 -10.02
N ASN A 343 -1.62 -6.17 -8.72
CA ASN A 343 -1.96 -7.23 -7.76
C ASN A 343 -3.29 -7.93 -8.09
N VAL A 344 -4.34 -7.20 -8.47
CA VAL A 344 -5.60 -7.80 -8.92
C VAL A 344 -5.38 -8.68 -10.15
N LEU A 345 -4.70 -8.15 -11.17
CA LEU A 345 -4.39 -8.90 -12.40
C LEU A 345 -3.54 -10.14 -12.11
N THR A 346 -2.59 -10.02 -11.18
CA THR A 346 -1.77 -11.15 -10.71
C THR A 346 -2.64 -12.23 -10.08
N ILE A 347 -3.51 -11.88 -9.13
CA ILE A 347 -4.38 -12.86 -8.47
C ILE A 347 -5.33 -13.53 -9.47
N LEU A 348 -5.93 -12.76 -10.39
CA LEU A 348 -6.78 -13.31 -11.45
C LEU A 348 -6.01 -14.31 -12.33
N ALA A 349 -4.78 -13.97 -12.74
CA ALA A 349 -3.94 -14.84 -13.56
C ALA A 349 -3.48 -16.11 -12.82
N LEU A 350 -3.06 -15.98 -11.56
CA LEU A 350 -2.61 -17.11 -10.75
C LEU A 350 -3.76 -18.06 -10.44
N ARG A 351 -4.94 -17.54 -10.06
CA ARG A 351 -6.17 -18.33 -9.85
C ARG A 351 -6.57 -19.09 -11.09
N LYS A 352 -6.65 -18.44 -12.25
CA LYS A 352 -7.04 -19.11 -13.50
C LYS A 352 -6.08 -20.24 -13.86
N ARG A 353 -4.78 -20.07 -13.63
CA ARG A 353 -3.78 -21.10 -13.92
C ARG A 353 -3.68 -22.21 -12.88
N LYS A 354 -3.96 -21.91 -11.61
CA LYS A 354 -3.90 -22.87 -10.51
C LYS A 354 -5.16 -23.73 -10.46
N ASP A 355 -6.32 -23.08 -10.50
CA ASP A 355 -7.63 -23.70 -10.24
C ASP A 355 -8.48 -23.87 -11.50
N GLY A 356 -8.06 -23.34 -12.65
CA GLY A 356 -8.89 -23.30 -13.88
C GLY A 356 -10.06 -22.31 -13.80
N GLU A 357 -10.26 -21.67 -12.65
CA GLU A 357 -11.38 -20.77 -12.36
C GLU A 357 -11.12 -19.35 -12.89
N ASN A 358 -12.04 -18.82 -13.70
CA ASN A 358 -12.03 -17.40 -14.06
C ASN A 358 -12.90 -16.62 -13.07
N LEU A 359 -12.28 -15.95 -12.10
CA LEU A 359 -13.02 -15.18 -11.09
C LEU A 359 -13.92 -14.10 -11.71
N LEU A 360 -13.60 -13.57 -12.89
CA LEU A 360 -14.43 -12.56 -13.55
C LEU A 360 -15.80 -13.12 -14.02
N GLU A 361 -15.91 -14.44 -14.22
CA GLU A 361 -17.17 -15.10 -14.61
C GLU A 361 -18.03 -15.49 -13.39
N ARG A 362 -17.46 -15.44 -12.18
CA ARG A 362 -18.17 -15.75 -10.95
C ARG A 362 -19.10 -14.61 -10.57
N LYS A 363 -20.38 -14.92 -10.34
CA LYS A 363 -21.33 -14.00 -9.67
C LYS A 363 -20.91 -13.86 -8.20
N ASP A 364 -20.53 -12.64 -7.80
CA ASP A 364 -20.20 -12.30 -6.42
C ASP A 364 -21.44 -11.85 -5.64
N ARG A 365 -21.34 -11.72 -4.31
CA ARG A 365 -22.52 -11.53 -3.45
C ARG A 365 -23.27 -10.24 -3.77
N GLU A 366 -22.55 -9.15 -4.07
CA GLU A 366 -23.17 -7.89 -4.48
C GLU A 366 -24.02 -8.03 -5.76
N GLU A 367 -23.58 -8.84 -6.74
CA GLU A 367 -24.38 -9.13 -7.94
C GLU A 367 -25.53 -10.11 -7.67
N GLN A 368 -25.41 -11.00 -6.69
CA GLN A 368 -26.50 -11.88 -6.25
C GLN A 368 -27.60 -11.10 -5.52
N ASP A 369 -27.21 -10.11 -4.72
CA ASP A 369 -28.13 -9.23 -4.00
C ASP A 369 -28.89 -8.28 -4.96
N GLU A 370 -28.28 -7.90 -6.08
CA GLU A 370 -28.90 -7.07 -7.14
C GLU A 370 -29.81 -7.87 -8.10
N ASP A 371 -29.59 -9.18 -8.25
CA ASP A 371 -30.38 -10.09 -9.11
C ASP A 371 -30.93 -11.31 -8.33
N PRO A 372 -31.91 -11.10 -7.43
CA PRO A 372 -32.50 -12.16 -6.61
C PRO A 372 -33.33 -13.18 -7.42
N GLY A 373 -33.50 -12.99 -8.74
CA GLY A 373 -34.33 -13.82 -9.61
C GLY A 373 -33.62 -15.01 -10.28
N ALA A 374 -32.30 -15.14 -10.15
CA ALA A 374 -31.55 -16.26 -10.72
C ALA A 374 -31.56 -17.46 -9.76
N GLU A 375 -32.72 -18.10 -9.65
CA GLU A 375 -32.90 -19.33 -8.89
C GLU A 375 -31.97 -20.45 -9.39
N PHE A 376 -31.49 -21.22 -8.42
CA PHE A 376 -30.57 -22.32 -8.52
C PHE A 376 -31.12 -23.43 -9.44
N THR A 377 -30.83 -23.43 -10.74
CA THR A 377 -30.96 -24.65 -11.54
C THR A 377 -29.86 -25.61 -11.10
N LYS A 378 -30.18 -26.46 -10.11
CA LYS A 378 -29.39 -27.67 -9.82
C LYS A 378 -29.15 -28.40 -11.15
N PRO A 379 -27.97 -28.99 -11.38
CA PRO A 379 -27.82 -29.94 -12.48
C PRO A 379 -28.84 -31.04 -12.25
N THR A 380 -29.78 -31.21 -13.17
CA THR A 380 -30.60 -32.41 -13.23
C THR A 380 -29.62 -33.57 -13.36
N ALA A 381 -29.55 -34.39 -12.31
CA ALA A 381 -28.91 -35.69 -12.39
C ALA A 381 -29.60 -36.42 -13.54
N GLY A 382 -28.89 -36.61 -14.65
CA GLY A 382 -29.30 -37.51 -15.70
C GLY A 382 -29.41 -38.90 -15.10
N ILE A 383 -30.63 -39.30 -14.80
CA ILE A 383 -30.99 -40.69 -14.58
C ILE A 383 -31.12 -41.29 -15.98
N ASP A 384 -30.00 -41.73 -16.55
CA ASP A 384 -30.04 -42.73 -17.60
C ASP A 384 -30.18 -44.09 -16.91
N SER A 385 -31.43 -44.56 -16.85
CA SER A 385 -31.75 -45.95 -16.57
C SER A 385 -31.46 -46.82 -17.79
N PRO A 386 -30.87 -48.01 -17.63
CA PRO A 386 -30.54 -48.89 -18.75
C PRO A 386 -31.78 -49.65 -19.24
N GLN A 387 -32.07 -49.55 -20.55
CA GLN A 387 -32.75 -50.57 -21.34
C GLN A 387 -32.14 -50.64 -22.73
#